data_AF-A0A3B9KV65-F1
#
_entry.id   AF-A0A3B9KV65-F1
#
_cell.length_a   1.000
_cell.length_b   1.000
_cell.length_c   1.000
_cell.angle_alpha   90.00
_cell.angle_beta   90.00
_cell.angle_gamma   90.00
#
_symmetry.space_group_name_H-M   'P 1'
#
loop_
_entity.id
_entity.type
_entity.pdbx_description
1 polymer ?
#
loop_
_entity_poly.entity_id
_entity_poly.type
_entity_poly.pdbx_seq_one_letter_code
_entity_poly.pdbx_strand_id
1 'polypeptide(L)'
;MLKLRVVAVGDVKESFYREAVAEYVKRLGKWAKTEIVEVAEASHIADENKKREAEGEAILAKLKGKTVLTDVKGKKVKSEDIASLLEKSALTGDSELTFVIGGSN
;
A
#
# COMPACT_ATOMS: atom_id res chain seq x y z
N MET A 1 -19.05 0.89 -1.60
CA MET A 1 -18.06 0.01 -2.27
C MET A 1 -16.71 0.26 -1.62
N LEU A 2 -16.00 -0.79 -1.23
CA LEU A 2 -14.69 -0.67 -0.59
C LEU A 2 -13.67 -0.07 -1.56
N LYS A 3 -12.81 0.82 -1.06
CA LYS A 3 -11.68 1.39 -1.78
C LYS A 3 -10.40 0.88 -1.12
N LEU A 4 -9.52 0.33 -1.94
CA LEU A 4 -8.20 -0.13 -1.52
C LEU A 4 -7.17 0.72 -2.23
N ARG A 5 -6.20 1.23 -1.47
CA ARG A 5 -5.06 1.95 -1.98
C ARG A 5 -3.81 1.21 -1.56
N VAL A 6 -2.87 1.02 -2.47
CA VAL A 6 -1.51 0.56 -2.14
C VAL A 6 -0.57 1.69 -2.49
N VAL A 7 0.13 2.22 -1.49
CA VAL A 7 1.18 3.22 -1.68
C VAL A 7 2.51 2.50 -1.50
N ALA A 8 3.29 2.39 -2.56
CA ALA A 8 4.56 1.67 -2.56
C ALA A 8 5.70 2.59 -3.00
N VAL A 9 6.86 2.48 -2.35
CA VAL A 9 8.08 3.16 -2.79
C VAL A 9 8.73 2.34 -3.90
N GLY A 10 9.06 3.00 -5.00
CA GLY A 10 9.67 2.41 -6.19
C GLY A 10 8.66 1.90 -7.22
N ASP A 11 9.18 1.68 -8.43
CA ASP A 11 8.40 1.18 -9.57
C ASP A 11 8.56 -0.34 -9.69
N VAL A 12 7.50 -1.03 -10.09
CA VAL A 12 7.58 -2.47 -10.42
C VAL A 12 8.26 -2.63 -11.79
N LYS A 13 9.53 -3.05 -11.82
CA LYS A 13 10.36 -3.04 -13.04
C LYS A 13 10.13 -4.23 -13.97
N GLU A 14 9.87 -5.41 -13.42
CA GLU A 14 9.68 -6.63 -14.17
C GLU A 14 8.24 -6.76 -14.69
N SER A 15 8.08 -7.06 -15.98
CA SER A 15 6.76 -7.21 -16.60
C SER A 15 5.92 -8.31 -15.95
N PHE A 16 6.55 -9.42 -15.57
CA PHE A 16 5.88 -10.53 -14.88
C PHE A 16 5.16 -10.09 -13.60
N TYR A 17 5.79 -9.24 -12.78
CA TYR A 17 5.17 -8.73 -11.56
C TYR A 17 4.08 -7.69 -11.85
N ARG A 18 4.28 -6.81 -12.84
CA ARG A 18 3.23 -5.88 -13.28
C ARG A 18 1.97 -6.61 -13.77
N GLU A 19 2.14 -7.68 -14.55
CA GLU A 19 1.05 -8.52 -15.04
C GLU A 19 0.34 -9.26 -13.89
N ALA A 20 1.10 -9.80 -12.94
CA ALA A 20 0.53 -10.42 -11.75
C ALA A 20 -0.32 -9.42 -10.94
N VAL A 21 0.21 -8.22 -10.67
CA VAL A 21 -0.54 -7.15 -9.98
C VAL A 21 -1.83 -6.82 -10.73
N ALA A 22 -1.76 -6.63 -12.04
CA ALA A 22 -2.93 -6.33 -12.87
C ALA A 22 -4.00 -7.43 -12.80
N GLU A 23 -3.59 -8.70 -12.84
CA GLU A 23 -4.51 -9.83 -12.72
C GLU A 23 -5.20 -9.88 -11.35
N TYR A 24 -4.48 -9.61 -10.25
CA TYR A 24 -5.09 -9.55 -8.92
C TYR A 24 -6.01 -8.33 -8.75
N VAL A 25 -5.62 -7.16 -9.27
CA VAL A 25 -6.46 -5.96 -9.26
C VAL A 25 -7.76 -6.21 -10.05
N LYS A 26 -7.68 -6.86 -11.20
CA LYS A 26 -8.86 -7.25 -12.00
C LYS A 26 -9.79 -8.18 -11.24
N ARG A 27 -9.25 -9.19 -10.54
CA ARG A 27 -10.03 -10.12 -9.70
C ARG A 27 -10.72 -9.40 -8.53
N LEU A 28 -10.03 -8.43 -7.93
CA LEU A 28 -10.56 -7.61 -6.84
C LEU A 28 -11.66 -6.64 -7.29
N GLY A 29 -11.68 -6.25 -8.57
CA GLY A 29 -12.61 -5.24 -9.10
C GLY A 29 -14.10 -5.51 -8.88
N LYS A 30 -14.50 -6.77 -8.68
CA LYS A 30 -15.89 -7.15 -8.31
C LYS A 30 -16.26 -6.73 -6.88
N TRP A 31 -15.27 -6.55 -6.02
CA TRP A 31 -15.44 -6.38 -4.57
C TRP A 31 -14.98 -5.00 -4.09
N ALA A 32 -13.90 -4.48 -4.69
CA ALA A 32 -13.28 -3.23 -4.29
C ALA A 32 -12.74 -2.44 -5.47
N LYS A 33 -12.70 -1.12 -5.32
CA LYS A 33 -11.96 -0.23 -6.22
C LYS A 33 -10.52 -0.16 -5.71
N THR A 34 -9.60 -0.81 -6.40
CA THR A 34 -8.18 -0.86 -6.00
C THR A 34 -7.35 0.12 -6.83
N GLU A 35 -6.52 0.92 -6.18
CA GLU A 35 -5.57 1.85 -6.77
C GLU A 35 -4.16 1.51 -6.29
N ILE A 36 -3.21 1.38 -7.21
CA ILE A 36 -1.78 1.24 -6.91
C ILE A 36 -1.14 2.60 -7.18
N VAL A 37 -0.35 3.09 -6.22
CA VAL A 37 0.27 4.40 -6.23
C VAL A 37 1.75 4.21 -5.93
N GLU A 38 2.57 4.46 -6.94
CA GLU A 38 4.02 4.42 -6.80
C GLU A 38 4.53 5.78 -6.33
N VAL A 39 5.45 5.75 -5.37
CA VAL A 39 6.20 6.89 -4.84
C VAL A 39 7.64 6.72 -5.30
N ALA A 40 8.21 7.75 -5.93
CA ALA A 40 9.57 7.68 -6.43
C ALA A 40 10.56 7.41 -5.28
N GLU A 41 11.52 6.50 -5.52
CA GLU A 41 12.63 6.27 -4.60
C GLU A 41 13.50 7.53 -4.48
N ALA A 42 13.90 7.88 -3.26
CA ALA A 42 14.82 8.97 -3.00
C ALA A 42 16.29 8.54 -3.20
N SER A 43 16.58 7.78 -4.25
CA SER A 43 17.89 7.17 -4.55
C SER A 43 19.04 8.18 -4.73
N HIS A 44 18.71 9.44 -4.98
CA HIS A 44 19.67 10.55 -5.08
C HIS A 44 20.16 11.07 -3.72
N ILE A 45 19.51 10.69 -2.62
CA ILE A 45 19.89 11.08 -1.26
C ILE A 45 20.74 9.96 -0.64
N ALA A 46 22.00 10.27 -0.31
CA ALA A 46 22.93 9.32 0.29
C ALA A 46 22.74 9.13 1.81
N ASP A 47 22.16 10.13 2.49
CA ASP A 47 21.86 10.05 3.93
C ASP A 47 20.56 9.27 4.15
N GLU A 48 20.65 8.10 4.77
CA GLU A 48 19.51 7.20 4.99
C GLU A 48 18.37 7.83 5.80
N ASN A 49 18.67 8.72 6.75
CA ASN A 49 17.61 9.37 7.54
C ASN A 49 16.87 10.38 6.68
N LYS A 50 17.59 11.22 5.93
CA LYS A 50 16.97 12.18 5.00
C LYS A 50 16.22 11.49 3.87
N LYS A 51 16.72 10.33 3.41
CA LYS A 51 16.05 9.49 2.42
C LYS A 51 14.71 8.98 2.94
N ARG A 52 14.69 8.41 4.15
CA ARG A 52 13.45 7.96 4.81
C ARG A 52 12.48 9.11 5.08
N GLU A 53 12.96 10.28 5.47
CA GLU A 53 12.13 11.47 5.65
C GLU A 53 11.46 11.90 4.34
N ALA A 54 12.23 12.02 3.26
CA ALA A 54 11.71 12.40 1.94
C ALA A 54 10.69 11.38 1.40
N GLU A 55 10.99 10.09 1.49
CA GLU A 55 10.05 9.02 1.12
C GLU A 55 8.80 9.04 2.01
N GLY A 56 8.97 9.28 3.31
CA GLY A 56 7.89 9.39 4.29
C GLY A 56 6.93 10.54 3.99
N GLU A 57 7.45 11.73 3.69
CA GLU A 57 6.63 12.89 3.28
C GLU A 57 5.82 12.59 2.02
N ALA A 58 6.47 11.96 1.03
CA ALA A 58 5.80 11.60 -0.22
C ALA A 58 4.71 10.53 -0.01
N ILE A 59 4.93 9.54 0.87
CA ILE A 59 3.93 8.55 1.26
C ILE A 59 2.75 9.24 1.97
N LEU A 60 3.03 10.07 2.98
CA LEU A 60 2.02 10.75 3.80
C LEU A 60 1.07 11.58 2.92
N ALA A 61 1.60 12.25 1.90
CA ALA A 61 0.80 13.03 0.93
C ALA A 61 -0.17 12.18 0.09
N LYS A 62 0.00 10.85 0.05
CA LYS A 62 -0.84 9.92 -0.73
C LYS A 62 -1.78 9.08 0.14
N LEU A 63 -1.67 9.15 1.46
CA LEU A 63 -2.52 8.36 2.36
C LEU A 63 -3.97 8.85 2.34
N LYS A 64 -4.90 7.89 2.40
CA LYS A 64 -6.34 8.14 2.52
C LYS A 64 -6.99 7.10 3.41
N GLY A 65 -7.98 7.53 4.19
CA GLY A 65 -8.71 6.66 5.11
C GLY A 65 -7.78 5.94 6.09
N LYS A 66 -8.13 4.70 6.43
CA LYS A 66 -7.38 3.91 7.40
C LYS A 66 -6.08 3.37 6.81
N THR A 67 -4.96 3.61 7.50
CA THR A 67 -3.64 3.19 7.02
C THR A 67 -3.15 1.92 7.70
N VAL A 68 -2.55 1.01 6.92
CA VAL A 68 -1.90 -0.22 7.35
C VAL A 68 -0.46 -0.21 6.84
N LEU A 69 0.50 -0.24 7.75
CA LEU A 69 1.92 -0.29 7.40
C LEU A 69 2.38 -1.74 7.29
N THR A 70 3.11 -2.08 6.22
CA THR A 70 3.78 -3.39 6.10
C THR A 70 5.21 -3.28 6.61
N ASP A 71 5.52 -3.96 7.70
CA ASP A 71 6.84 -3.97 8.32
C ASP A 71 7.16 -5.38 8.82
N VAL A 72 8.40 -5.83 8.63
CA VAL A 72 8.91 -7.12 9.10
C VAL A 72 8.88 -7.26 10.62
N LYS A 73 8.96 -6.14 11.36
CA LYS A 73 8.81 -6.06 12.82
C LYS A 73 7.35 -5.90 13.25
N GLY A 74 6.43 -5.79 12.30
CA GLY A 74 5.01 -5.63 12.55
C GLY A 74 4.34 -6.88 13.14
N LYS A 75 3.07 -6.73 13.52
CA LYS A 75 2.25 -7.84 14.00
C LYS A 75 2.05 -8.86 12.87
N LYS A 76 2.37 -10.13 13.11
CA LYS A 76 1.98 -11.22 12.21
C LYS A 76 0.46 -11.37 12.24
N VAL A 77 -0.14 -11.39 11.05
CA VAL A 77 -1.58 -11.50 10.84
C VAL A 77 -1.88 -12.72 9.96
N LYS A 78 -3.01 -13.37 10.22
CA LYS A 78 -3.55 -14.43 9.36
C LYS A 78 -4.49 -13.83 8.30
N SER A 79 -4.86 -14.62 7.31
CA SER A 79 -5.78 -14.21 6.25
C SER A 79 -7.15 -13.76 6.81
N GLU A 80 -7.64 -14.44 7.84
CA GLU A 80 -8.91 -14.14 8.51
C GLU A 80 -8.86 -12.80 9.27
N ASP A 81 -7.68 -12.42 9.78
CA ASP A 81 -7.49 -11.11 10.43
C ASP A 81 -7.61 -9.98 9.40
N ILE A 82 -7.04 -10.17 8.20
CA ILE A 82 -7.15 -9.21 7.09
C ILE A 82 -8.60 -9.14 6.59
N ALA A 83 -9.28 -10.27 6.43
CA ALA A 83 -10.69 -10.31 6.04
C ALA A 83 -11.57 -9.52 7.04
N SER A 84 -11.35 -9.75 8.33
CA SER A 84 -12.05 -9.02 9.41
C SER A 84 -11.76 -7.52 9.39
N LEU A 85 -10.54 -7.12 9.03
CA LEU A 85 -10.17 -5.71 8.87
C LEU A 85 -10.95 -5.05 7.72
N LEU A 86 -11.02 -5.71 6.56
CA LEU A 86 -11.73 -5.21 5.38
C LEU A 86 -13.24 -5.10 5.66
N GLU A 87 -13.84 -6.09 6.31
CA GLU A 87 -15.25 -6.08 6.70
C GLU A 87 -15.56 -4.91 7.64
N LYS A 88 -14.77 -4.74 8.70
CA LYS A 88 -14.94 -3.63 9.65
C LYS A 88 -14.89 -2.27 8.96
N SER A 89 -13.91 -2.05 8.09
CA SER A 89 -13.80 -0.79 7.34
C SER A 89 -14.95 -0.57 6.36
N ALA A 90 -15.53 -1.63 5.79
CA ALA A 90 -16.72 -1.50 4.96
C ALA A 90 -17.97 -1.07 5.76
N LEU A 91 -18.05 -1.45 7.05
CA LEU A 91 -19.20 -1.16 7.92
C LEU A 91 -19.14 0.22 8.58
N THR A 92 -17.94 0.75 8.86
CA THR A 92 -17.77 2.00 9.64
C THR A 92 -17.93 3.28 8.82
N GLY A 93 -18.42 3.23 7.58
CA GLY A 93 -18.52 4.39 6.67
C GLY A 93 -17.19 4.84 6.07
N ASP A 94 -16.08 4.54 6.75
CA ASP A 94 -14.69 4.79 6.32
C ASP A 94 -14.22 3.70 5.34
N SER A 95 -14.84 3.69 4.15
CA SER A 95 -14.69 2.65 3.13
C SER A 95 -13.36 2.72 2.36
N GLU A 96 -12.33 3.38 2.87
CA GLU A 96 -11.02 3.49 2.21
C GLU A 96 -9.90 3.01 3.14
N LEU A 97 -9.15 1.99 2.70
CA LEU A 97 -7.93 1.55 3.36
C LEU A 97 -6.72 1.76 2.46
N THR A 98 -5.64 2.25 3.06
CA THR A 98 -4.33 2.38 2.42
C THR A 98 -3.34 1.40 3.03
N PHE A 99 -2.77 0.52 2.21
CA PHE A 99 -1.60 -0.30 2.55
C PHE A 99 -0.34 0.42 2.10
N VAL A 100 0.67 0.48 2.96
CA VAL A 100 1.94 1.15 2.67
C VAL A 100 3.08 0.15 2.63
N ILE A 101 3.85 0.17 1.55
CA ILE A 101 5.06 -0.63 1.34
C ILE A 101 6.24 0.35 1.24
N GLY A 102 7.13 0.30 2.23
CA GLY A 102 8.34 1.15 2.26
C GLY A 102 9.43 0.69 1.29
N GLY A 103 10.44 1.54 1.11
CA GLY A 103 11.66 1.21 0.37
C GLY A 103 12.57 0.24 1.14
N SER A 104 13.72 -0.10 0.55
CA SER A 104 14.66 -1.09 1.07
C SER A 104 15.53 -0.64 2.26
N ASN A 105 15.24 0.51 2.87
CA ASN A 105 16.17 1.28 3.73
C ASN A 105 15.99 1.04 5.21
#